data_AF-A0AAV9AXL3-F1
#
_entry.id   AF-A0AAV9AXL3-F1
#
_cell.length_a   1.000
_cell.length_b   1.000
_cell.length_c   1.000
_cell.angle_alpha   90.00
_cell.angle_beta   90.00
_cell.angle_gamma   90.00
#
_symmetry.space_group_name_H-M   'P 1'
#
loop_
_entity.id
_entity.type
_entity.pdbx_description
1 polymer ?
#
loop_
_entity_poly.entity_id
_entity_poly.type
_entity_poly.pdbx_seq_one_letter_code
_entity_poly.pdbx_strand_id
1 'polypeptide(L)'
;MRRISTTTSSSSPEINNNDNNNNNNPHEEDMRRVVMVGKALRCIPPPPRPLSSDGEVAAALCHLRASDPQLSQVMDVHNPPTLQHLYPPFHSLARSILYQQLAYKAATSIYTRFLSLVGGESGVVPETVLALNLHQLRQIGVSGRKASYLHDLANKYKNGILSDEAIIAMDDRSLLSMLTMVKGIGTWSVHMFMIFSLHRPDVLPVGDLGVRKGVQILYGLDYLPRPSQMEQLCERWRPYRSVGAWYMWRLVESKGSPPPLPSSGPPLLLQHHPQEEEELQQQSHLLDATSIEGIPNLRR
;
A
#
# COMPACT_ATOMS: atom_id res chain seq x y z
N MET A 1 32.88 -63.07 -29.13
CA MET A 1 34.22 -63.07 -29.77
C MET A 1 35.01 -61.89 -29.21
N ARG A 2 36.13 -62.17 -28.53
CA ARG A 2 37.30 -61.32 -28.15
C ARG A 2 37.07 -60.00 -27.38
N ARG A 3 37.48 -59.86 -26.09
CA ARG A 3 38.85 -59.67 -25.47
C ARG A 3 39.18 -58.13 -25.36
N ILE A 4 39.74 -57.48 -24.32
CA ILE A 4 40.74 -57.80 -23.25
C ILE A 4 40.69 -56.77 -22.06
N SER A 5 40.94 -57.29 -20.84
CA SER A 5 41.60 -56.86 -19.56
C SER A 5 42.10 -55.41 -19.30
N THR A 6 42.15 -54.88 -18.06
CA THR A 6 43.05 -55.19 -16.90
C THR A 6 42.46 -54.72 -15.53
N THR A 7 42.30 -55.54 -14.45
CA THR A 7 43.23 -55.93 -13.33
C THR A 7 43.81 -54.76 -12.51
N THR A 8 43.88 -54.68 -11.16
CA THR A 8 43.56 -55.54 -9.99
C THR A 8 43.94 -54.80 -8.68
N SER A 9 43.14 -54.99 -7.59
CA SER A 9 43.52 -55.26 -6.16
C SER A 9 44.35 -54.21 -5.35
N SER A 10 44.34 -54.11 -4.02
CA SER A 10 43.71 -54.85 -2.90
C SER A 10 44.05 -54.14 -1.57
N SER A 11 43.07 -54.10 -0.66
CA SER A 11 43.11 -54.36 0.80
C SER A 11 43.95 -53.52 1.78
N SER A 12 43.24 -53.08 2.83
CA SER A 12 43.60 -52.50 4.15
C SER A 12 44.35 -53.49 5.07
N PRO A 13 44.50 -53.31 6.41
CA PRO A 13 44.32 -52.16 7.35
C PRO A 13 45.49 -52.01 8.39
N GLU A 14 45.42 -51.07 9.35
CA GLU A 14 45.62 -51.28 10.81
C GLU A 14 45.88 -49.99 11.63
N ILE A 15 45.52 -50.08 12.93
CA ILE A 15 45.42 -49.08 14.00
C ILE A 15 46.73 -49.02 14.81
N ASN A 16 47.14 -47.85 15.33
CA ASN A 16 47.81 -47.81 16.64
C ASN A 16 47.68 -46.47 17.39
N ASN A 17 47.63 -46.58 18.72
CA ASN A 17 47.42 -45.54 19.73
C ASN A 17 48.73 -44.83 20.18
N ASN A 18 48.52 -43.71 20.88
CA ASN A 18 49.22 -43.26 22.11
C ASN A 18 50.27 -42.12 22.09
N ASP A 19 50.07 -41.25 23.09
CA ASP A 19 51.01 -40.52 23.96
C ASP A 19 51.57 -39.11 23.62
N ASN A 20 51.07 -38.14 24.39
CA ASN A 20 51.77 -37.11 25.18
C ASN A 20 53.12 -36.55 24.66
N ASN A 21 53.19 -35.23 24.43
CA ASN A 21 54.00 -34.37 25.32
C ASN A 21 53.77 -32.85 25.17
N ASN A 22 53.62 -32.25 26.34
CA ASN A 22 53.89 -30.89 26.78
C ASN A 22 54.93 -30.08 25.97
N ASN A 23 54.64 -28.80 25.71
CA ASN A 23 55.66 -27.76 25.80
C ASN A 23 55.06 -26.41 26.19
N ASN A 24 55.31 -26.03 27.44
CA ASN A 24 55.15 -24.70 28.00
C ASN A 24 56.17 -23.75 27.35
N ASN A 25 55.77 -22.53 26.98
CA ASN A 25 56.41 -21.34 27.56
C ASN A 25 55.53 -20.08 27.47
N PRO A 26 55.60 -19.19 28.46
CA PRO A 26 54.63 -18.12 28.71
C PRO A 26 55.09 -16.79 28.11
N HIS A 27 54.13 -15.98 27.68
CA HIS A 27 54.23 -14.53 27.81
C HIS A 27 52.83 -14.03 28.18
N GLU A 28 52.64 -14.01 29.50
CA GLU A 28 51.54 -13.36 30.18
C GLU A 28 51.83 -11.84 30.22
N GLU A 29 50.74 -11.07 30.15
CA GLU A 29 50.63 -9.68 30.58
C GLU A 29 51.31 -8.58 29.74
N ASP A 30 50.49 -7.92 28.89
CA ASP A 30 50.33 -6.48 29.10
C ASP A 30 48.90 -5.97 28.78
N MET A 31 48.40 -5.18 29.73
CA MET A 31 47.34 -4.17 29.66
C MET A 31 45.89 -4.51 29.23
N ARG A 32 45.15 -4.86 30.30
CA ARG A 32 43.74 -4.53 30.60
C ARG A 32 43.17 -3.26 29.93
N ARG A 33 42.05 -3.44 29.23
CA ARG A 33 40.77 -2.69 29.25
C ARG A 33 40.20 -2.55 27.83
N VAL A 34 39.51 -3.58 27.37
CA VAL A 34 38.44 -3.41 26.39
C VAL A 34 37.13 -3.44 27.15
N VAL A 35 36.55 -2.26 27.31
CA VAL A 35 35.20 -2.08 27.84
C VAL A 35 34.24 -2.86 26.94
N MET A 36 33.57 -3.86 27.50
CA MET A 36 32.39 -4.49 26.92
C MET A 36 31.28 -3.43 26.78
N VAL A 37 31.24 -2.73 25.64
CA VAL A 37 30.02 -2.04 25.23
C VAL A 37 29.19 -3.07 24.47
N GLY A 38 28.35 -3.78 25.21
CA GLY A 38 27.30 -4.64 24.63
C GLY A 38 26.35 -3.78 23.81
N LYS A 39 26.67 -3.58 22.53
CA LYS A 39 25.75 -3.00 21.57
C LYS A 39 24.71 -4.09 21.29
N ALA A 40 23.55 -3.98 21.94
CA ALA A 40 22.41 -4.82 21.63
C ALA A 40 22.26 -4.84 20.10
N LEU A 41 22.43 -6.02 19.50
CA LEU A 41 22.04 -6.25 18.12
C LEU A 41 20.57 -5.86 18.05
N ARG A 42 20.28 -4.68 17.49
CA ARG A 42 18.90 -4.30 17.20
C ARG A 42 18.44 -5.28 16.13
N CYS A 43 17.76 -6.34 16.55
CA CYS A 43 16.98 -7.15 15.65
C CYS A 43 16.02 -6.19 14.95
N ILE A 44 16.27 -5.93 13.67
CA ILE A 44 15.33 -5.19 12.83
C ILE A 44 14.06 -6.05 12.84
N PRO A 45 12.92 -5.55 13.34
CA PRO A 45 11.70 -6.33 13.31
C PRO A 45 11.39 -6.69 11.85
N PRO A 46 10.85 -7.89 11.59
CA PRO A 46 10.47 -8.27 10.24
C PRO A 46 9.50 -7.22 9.66
N PRO A 47 9.53 -6.98 8.35
CA PRO A 47 8.57 -6.07 7.72
C PRO A 47 7.14 -6.54 8.04
N PRO A 48 6.19 -5.61 8.22
CA PRO A 48 4.82 -5.98 8.55
C PRO A 48 4.21 -6.83 7.43
N ARG A 49 3.31 -7.73 7.81
CA ARG A 49 2.56 -8.57 6.87
C ARG A 49 1.34 -7.79 6.36
N PRO A 50 0.61 -8.29 5.35
CA PRO A 50 -0.68 -7.71 5.00
C PRO A 50 -1.59 -7.63 6.22
N LEU A 51 -2.36 -6.55 6.37
CA LEU A 51 -3.23 -6.33 7.54
C LEU A 51 -4.26 -7.44 7.73
N SER A 52 -4.61 -8.19 6.67
CA SER A 52 -5.48 -9.38 6.76
C SER A 52 -4.81 -10.59 7.42
N SER A 53 -3.52 -10.53 7.72
CA SER A 53 -2.83 -11.59 8.43
C SER A 53 -3.22 -11.59 9.91
N ASP A 54 -3.36 -12.77 10.50
CA ASP A 54 -3.76 -12.91 11.89
C ASP A 54 -2.87 -12.08 12.83
N GLY A 55 -3.52 -11.26 13.67
CA GLY A 55 -2.87 -10.39 14.65
C GLY A 55 -2.26 -9.10 14.10
N GLU A 56 -2.19 -8.91 12.77
CA GLU A 56 -1.49 -7.76 12.19
C GLU A 56 -2.20 -6.43 12.48
N VAL A 57 -3.53 -6.40 12.41
CA VAL A 57 -4.31 -5.22 12.83
C VAL A 57 -4.06 -4.92 14.32
N ALA A 58 -4.02 -5.93 15.18
CA ALA A 58 -3.77 -5.71 16.61
C ALA A 58 -2.36 -5.15 16.87
N ALA A 59 -1.35 -5.65 16.14
CA ALA A 59 0.01 -5.12 16.18
C ALA A 59 0.06 -3.66 15.70
N ALA A 60 -0.66 -3.33 14.63
CA ALA A 60 -0.79 -1.97 14.12
C ALA A 60 -1.41 -1.02 15.15
N LEU A 61 -2.51 -1.43 15.79
CA LEU A 61 -3.17 -0.63 16.82
C LEU A 61 -2.26 -0.39 18.03
N CYS A 62 -1.57 -1.44 18.50
CA CYS A 62 -0.63 -1.34 19.62
C CYS A 62 0.52 -0.38 19.30
N HIS A 63 1.08 -0.50 18.10
CA HIS A 63 2.15 0.38 17.63
C HIS A 63 1.69 1.84 17.56
N LEU A 64 0.57 2.12 16.88
CA LEU A 64 0.09 3.50 16.68
C LEU A 64 -0.27 4.19 17.99
N ARG A 65 -0.87 3.48 18.95
CA ARG A 65 -1.14 4.02 20.30
C ARG A 65 0.13 4.42 21.03
N ALA A 66 1.21 3.64 20.89
CA ALA A 66 2.49 3.93 21.53
C ALA A 66 3.25 5.06 20.82
N SER A 67 3.15 5.15 19.49
CA SER A 67 3.92 6.09 18.68
C SER A 67 3.31 7.49 18.59
N ASP A 68 1.98 7.64 18.72
CA ASP A 68 1.31 8.93 18.55
C ASP A 68 0.12 9.12 19.52
N PRO A 69 0.32 9.87 20.62
CA PRO A 69 -0.73 10.12 21.61
C PRO A 69 -1.97 10.84 21.07
N GLN A 70 -1.81 11.73 20.08
CA GLN A 70 -2.97 12.42 19.48
C GLN A 70 -3.80 11.44 18.66
N LEU A 71 -3.14 10.56 17.88
CA LEU A 71 -3.83 9.51 17.15
C LEU A 71 -4.52 8.53 18.11
N SER A 72 -3.88 8.18 19.24
CA SER A 72 -4.50 7.32 20.27
C SER A 72 -5.86 7.84 20.72
N GLN A 73 -6.01 9.15 20.95
CA GLN A 73 -7.29 9.74 21.34
C GLN A 73 -8.38 9.55 20.27
N VAL A 74 -8.02 9.62 18.99
CA VAL A 74 -8.93 9.35 17.87
C VAL A 74 -9.30 7.87 17.83
N MET A 75 -8.34 6.98 18.11
CA MET A 75 -8.56 5.54 18.14
C MET A 75 -9.46 5.09 19.29
N ASP A 76 -9.52 5.84 20.40
CA ASP A 76 -10.34 5.47 21.55
C ASP A 76 -11.84 5.73 21.31
N VAL A 77 -12.19 6.59 20.34
CA VAL A 77 -13.58 6.93 19.98
C VAL A 77 -14.06 6.26 18.69
N HIS A 78 -13.21 5.49 18.01
CA HIS A 78 -13.51 4.83 16.76
C HIS A 78 -13.15 3.35 16.81
N ASN A 79 -14.01 2.50 16.23
CA ASN A 79 -13.71 1.07 16.11
C ASN A 79 -12.46 0.86 15.23
N PRO A 80 -11.73 -0.26 15.39
CA PRO A 80 -10.67 -0.64 14.48
C PRO A 80 -11.12 -0.83 13.02
N PRO A 81 -10.19 -0.76 12.03
CA PRO A 81 -10.50 -1.09 10.65
C PRO A 81 -11.01 -2.52 10.53
N THR A 82 -12.15 -2.67 9.85
CA THR A 82 -12.66 -3.97 9.42
C THR A 82 -12.18 -4.23 7.99
N LEU A 83 -11.47 -5.32 7.78
CA LEU A 83 -10.97 -5.71 6.48
C LEU A 83 -12.02 -6.55 5.76
N GLN A 84 -12.34 -6.19 4.51
CA GLN A 84 -13.36 -6.88 3.72
C GLN A 84 -12.76 -8.04 2.92
N HIS A 85 -13.66 -8.84 2.35
CA HIS A 85 -13.30 -9.97 1.48
C HIS A 85 -12.46 -9.51 0.28
N LEU A 86 -11.44 -10.32 -0.03
CA LEU A 86 -10.46 -10.05 -1.07
C LEU A 86 -10.93 -10.65 -2.40
N TYR A 87 -11.23 -9.79 -3.38
CA TYR A 87 -11.27 -10.24 -4.77
C TYR A 87 -9.84 -10.35 -5.32
N PRO A 88 -9.60 -11.23 -6.30
CA PRO A 88 -8.34 -11.24 -7.03
C PRO A 88 -7.98 -9.85 -7.57
N PRO A 89 -6.68 -9.48 -7.68
CA PRO A 89 -6.25 -8.16 -8.13
C PRO A 89 -6.95 -7.65 -9.40
N PHE A 90 -7.06 -8.46 -10.45
CA PHE A 90 -7.77 -8.06 -11.67
C PHE A 90 -9.21 -7.62 -11.39
N HIS A 91 -9.94 -8.44 -10.64
CA HIS A 91 -11.34 -8.19 -10.29
C HIS A 91 -11.47 -6.93 -9.43
N SER A 92 -10.63 -6.78 -8.41
CA SER A 92 -10.58 -5.57 -7.57
C SER A 92 -10.36 -4.30 -8.39
N LEU A 93 -9.43 -4.32 -9.35
CA LEU A 93 -9.12 -3.18 -10.22
C LEU A 93 -10.26 -2.89 -11.21
N ALA A 94 -10.85 -3.92 -11.82
CA ALA A 94 -12.01 -3.78 -12.71
C ALA A 94 -13.21 -3.17 -11.97
N ARG A 95 -13.49 -3.65 -10.75
CA ARG A 95 -14.52 -3.09 -9.88
C ARG A 95 -14.22 -1.63 -9.53
N SER A 96 -12.97 -1.29 -9.21
CA SER A 96 -12.57 0.09 -8.94
C SER A 96 -12.89 1.02 -10.12
N ILE A 97 -12.52 0.63 -11.35
CA ILE A 97 -12.84 1.39 -12.58
C ILE A 97 -14.36 1.61 -12.73
N LEU A 98 -15.17 0.58 -12.49
CA LEU A 98 -16.62 0.68 -12.59
C LEU A 98 -17.22 1.67 -11.59
N TYR A 99 -16.65 1.77 -10.38
CA TYR A 99 -17.15 2.63 -9.30
C TYR A 99 -16.74 4.11 -9.38
N GLN A 100 -15.77 4.48 -10.22
CA GLN A 100 -15.27 5.86 -10.34
C GLN A 100 -16.36 6.88 -10.68
N GLN A 101 -16.33 8.07 -10.08
CA GLN A 101 -17.18 9.22 -10.43
C GLN A 101 -18.69 8.92 -10.44
N LEU A 102 -19.16 8.15 -9.46
CA LEU A 102 -20.55 7.74 -9.33
C LEU A 102 -20.97 7.67 -7.86
N ALA A 103 -22.23 8.02 -7.60
CA ALA A 103 -22.87 7.70 -6.34
C ALA A 103 -22.88 6.18 -6.12
N TYR A 104 -22.68 5.76 -4.86
CA TYR A 104 -22.54 4.34 -4.50
C TYR A 104 -23.66 3.44 -5.05
N LYS A 105 -24.92 3.88 -4.96
CA LYS A 105 -26.07 3.12 -5.49
C LYS A 105 -25.99 2.92 -7.00
N ALA A 106 -25.58 3.95 -7.75
CA ALA A 106 -25.46 3.87 -9.21
C ALA A 106 -24.31 2.94 -9.62
N ALA A 107 -23.14 3.07 -8.97
CA ALA A 107 -22.01 2.18 -9.18
C ALA A 107 -22.35 0.72 -8.89
N THR A 108 -23.06 0.47 -7.79
CA THR A 108 -23.52 -0.88 -7.41
C THR A 108 -24.46 -1.47 -8.47
N SER A 109 -25.45 -0.71 -8.95
CA SER A 109 -26.34 -1.18 -10.03
C SER A 109 -25.61 -1.50 -11.33
N ILE A 110 -24.59 -0.72 -11.71
CA ILE A 110 -23.76 -1.01 -12.88
C ILE A 110 -22.95 -2.29 -12.65
N TYR A 111 -22.34 -2.43 -11.48
CA TYR A 111 -21.53 -3.59 -11.13
C TYR A 111 -22.36 -4.88 -11.07
N THR A 112 -23.56 -4.87 -10.48
CA THR A 112 -24.46 -6.03 -10.50
C THR A 112 -24.78 -6.48 -11.93
N ARG A 113 -25.11 -5.54 -12.83
CA ARG A 113 -25.37 -5.86 -14.24
C ARG A 113 -24.12 -6.37 -14.96
N PHE A 114 -22.95 -5.82 -14.64
CA PHE A 114 -21.67 -6.31 -15.13
C PHE A 114 -21.44 -7.76 -14.72
N LEU A 115 -21.65 -8.11 -13.44
CA LEU A 115 -21.57 -9.49 -12.94
C LEU A 115 -22.51 -10.43 -13.71
N SER A 116 -23.74 -10.00 -14.01
CA SER A 116 -24.67 -10.79 -14.82
C SER A 116 -24.17 -11.04 -16.25
N LEU A 117 -23.43 -10.10 -16.85
CA LEU A 117 -22.84 -10.29 -18.19
C LEU A 117 -21.66 -11.26 -18.19
N VAL A 118 -20.86 -11.26 -17.13
CA VAL A 118 -19.62 -12.06 -17.06
C VAL A 118 -19.80 -13.42 -16.38
N GLY A 119 -21.00 -13.73 -15.88
CA GLY A 119 -21.30 -15.02 -15.23
C GLY A 119 -21.00 -15.06 -13.73
N GLY A 120 -21.04 -13.92 -13.05
CA GLY A 120 -20.79 -13.80 -11.61
C GLY A 120 -19.37 -13.35 -11.29
N GLU A 121 -19.03 -13.35 -10.00
CA GLU A 121 -17.74 -12.83 -9.50
C GLU A 121 -16.54 -13.63 -10.01
N SER A 122 -16.64 -14.95 -10.08
CA SER A 122 -15.60 -15.82 -10.66
C SER A 122 -15.39 -15.60 -12.16
N GLY A 123 -16.35 -14.95 -12.84
CA GLY A 123 -16.28 -14.63 -14.26
C GLY A 123 -15.57 -13.32 -14.56
N VAL A 124 -15.19 -12.54 -13.54
CA VAL A 124 -14.43 -11.30 -13.70
C VAL A 124 -12.96 -11.62 -13.94
N VAL A 125 -12.65 -12.05 -15.16
CA VAL A 125 -11.31 -12.39 -15.63
C VAL A 125 -10.98 -11.64 -16.93
N PRO A 126 -9.69 -11.46 -17.28
CA PRO A 126 -9.26 -10.68 -18.44
C PRO A 126 -9.94 -11.10 -19.74
N GLU A 127 -10.05 -12.41 -19.98
CA GLU A 127 -10.61 -12.99 -21.20
C GLU A 127 -12.09 -12.64 -21.36
N THR A 128 -12.86 -12.74 -20.28
CA THR A 128 -14.30 -12.41 -20.29
C THR A 128 -14.50 -10.91 -20.54
N VAL A 129 -13.69 -10.05 -19.93
CA VAL A 129 -13.75 -8.60 -20.17
C VAL A 129 -13.43 -8.26 -21.63
N LEU A 130 -12.43 -8.91 -22.22
CA LEU A 130 -12.06 -8.69 -23.62
C LEU A 130 -13.08 -9.24 -24.63
N ALA A 131 -13.91 -10.20 -24.23
CA ALA A 131 -15.01 -10.72 -25.06
C ALA A 131 -16.22 -9.76 -25.12
N LEU A 132 -16.33 -8.82 -24.18
CA LEU A 132 -17.41 -7.83 -24.18
C LEU A 132 -17.12 -6.73 -25.20
N ASN A 133 -18.12 -6.40 -26.01
CA ASN A 133 -18.03 -5.24 -26.90
C ASN A 133 -18.55 -3.96 -26.22
N LEU A 134 -18.20 -2.81 -26.79
CA LEU A 134 -18.58 -1.50 -26.25
C LEU A 134 -20.11 -1.31 -26.16
N HIS A 135 -20.88 -1.92 -27.05
CA HIS A 135 -22.33 -1.85 -27.01
C HIS A 135 -22.87 -2.58 -25.77
N GLN A 136 -22.43 -3.80 -25.49
CA GLN A 136 -22.82 -4.55 -24.28
C GLN A 136 -22.50 -3.79 -23.00
N LEU A 137 -21.29 -3.21 -22.90
CA LEU A 137 -20.89 -2.40 -21.75
C LEU A 137 -21.76 -1.13 -21.59
N ARG A 138 -22.10 -0.45 -22.69
CA ARG A 138 -23.00 0.71 -22.65
C ARG A 138 -24.40 0.36 -22.17
N GLN A 139 -24.95 -0.78 -22.58
CA GLN A 139 -26.30 -1.23 -22.17
C GLN A 139 -26.42 -1.40 -20.64
N ILE A 140 -25.31 -1.74 -19.96
CA ILE A 140 -25.27 -1.84 -18.50
C ILE A 140 -24.82 -0.55 -17.80
N GLY A 141 -24.75 0.57 -18.53
CA GLY A 141 -24.41 1.89 -17.98
C GLY A 141 -22.92 2.19 -17.83
N VAL A 142 -22.03 1.38 -18.43
CA VAL A 142 -20.60 1.69 -18.44
C VAL A 142 -20.31 2.72 -19.54
N SER A 143 -19.66 3.83 -19.16
CA SER A 143 -19.28 4.88 -20.11
C SER A 143 -18.22 4.38 -21.09
N GLY A 144 -18.11 5.02 -22.26
CA GLY A 144 -17.09 4.63 -23.24
C GLY A 144 -15.65 4.77 -22.72
N ARG A 145 -15.41 5.76 -21.85
CA ARG A 145 -14.12 5.96 -21.19
C ARG A 145 -13.80 4.80 -20.24
N LYS A 146 -14.72 4.41 -19.37
CA LYS A 146 -14.55 3.26 -18.46
C LYS A 146 -14.42 1.94 -19.22
N ALA A 147 -15.15 1.74 -20.31
CA ALA A 147 -14.98 0.58 -21.17
C ALA A 147 -13.55 0.50 -21.73
N SER A 148 -12.98 1.63 -22.17
CA SER A 148 -11.58 1.67 -22.64
C SER A 148 -10.58 1.34 -21.53
N TYR A 149 -10.87 1.71 -20.29
CA TYR A 149 -10.02 1.42 -19.12
C TYR A 149 -10.06 -0.06 -18.76
N LEU A 150 -11.25 -0.67 -18.74
CA LEU A 150 -11.41 -2.10 -18.52
C LEU A 150 -10.66 -2.92 -19.58
N HIS A 151 -10.77 -2.55 -20.85
CA HIS A 151 -10.06 -3.23 -21.93
C HIS A 151 -8.55 -3.01 -21.86
N ASP A 152 -8.10 -1.80 -21.50
CA ASP A 152 -6.67 -1.52 -21.33
C ASP A 152 -6.05 -2.35 -20.19
N LEU A 153 -6.76 -2.47 -19.06
CA LEU A 153 -6.39 -3.36 -17.95
C LEU A 153 -6.33 -4.82 -18.42
N ALA A 154 -7.39 -5.32 -19.04
CA ALA A 154 -7.46 -6.71 -19.47
C ALA A 154 -6.41 -7.06 -20.54
N ASN A 155 -6.09 -6.14 -21.46
CA ASN A 155 -5.02 -6.35 -22.43
C ASN A 155 -3.64 -6.41 -21.79
N LYS A 156 -3.38 -5.63 -20.72
CA LYS A 156 -2.11 -5.73 -19.98
C LYS A 156 -1.96 -7.09 -19.29
N TYR A 157 -3.06 -7.67 -18.81
CA TYR A 157 -3.06 -9.05 -18.30
C TYR A 157 -2.83 -10.06 -19.42
N LYS A 158 -3.61 -9.97 -20.50
CA LYS A 158 -3.49 -10.88 -21.66
C LYS A 158 -2.08 -10.89 -22.27
N ASN A 159 -1.39 -9.76 -22.28
CA ASN A 159 -0.04 -9.63 -22.85
C ASN A 159 1.08 -9.92 -21.83
N GLY A 160 0.75 -10.37 -20.61
CA GLY A 160 1.73 -10.74 -19.58
C GLY A 160 2.44 -9.57 -18.90
N ILE A 161 1.95 -8.33 -19.09
CA ILE A 161 2.49 -7.14 -18.41
C ILE A 161 2.07 -7.14 -16.94
N LEU A 162 0.87 -7.65 -16.65
CA LEU A 162 0.32 -7.80 -15.30
C LEU A 162 -0.18 -9.23 -15.11
N SER A 163 -0.09 -9.73 -13.88
CA SER A 163 -0.82 -10.91 -13.40
C SER A 163 -1.18 -10.70 -11.93
N ASP A 164 -2.14 -11.47 -11.43
CA ASP A 164 -2.53 -11.39 -10.02
C ASP A 164 -1.36 -11.75 -9.10
N GLU A 165 -0.60 -12.81 -9.45
CA GLU A 165 0.59 -13.25 -8.71
C GLU A 165 1.67 -12.17 -8.69
N ALA A 166 1.94 -11.56 -9.85
CA ALA A 166 2.93 -10.50 -9.98
C ALA A 166 2.54 -9.29 -9.13
N ILE A 167 1.27 -8.88 -9.14
CA ILE A 167 0.79 -7.74 -8.36
C ILE A 167 0.94 -7.99 -6.86
N ILE A 168 0.61 -9.20 -6.38
CA ILE A 168 0.71 -9.55 -4.96
C ILE A 168 2.18 -9.54 -4.51
N ALA A 169 3.10 -10.04 -5.34
CA ALA A 169 4.52 -10.14 -5.05
C ALA A 169 5.29 -8.81 -5.17
N MET A 170 4.77 -7.84 -5.91
CA MET A 170 5.46 -6.60 -6.25
C MET A 170 5.56 -5.64 -5.05
N ASP A 171 6.71 -4.97 -4.91
CA ASP A 171 6.89 -3.89 -3.93
C ASP A 171 6.02 -2.67 -4.27
N ASP A 172 5.71 -1.85 -3.26
CA ASP A 172 4.74 -0.77 -3.41
C ASP A 172 5.14 0.27 -4.46
N ARG A 173 6.45 0.57 -4.62
CA ARG A 173 6.91 1.56 -5.61
C ARG A 173 6.75 1.03 -7.03
N SER A 174 7.18 -0.20 -7.26
CA SER A 174 7.03 -0.85 -8.57
C SER A 174 5.54 -1.02 -8.92
N LEU A 175 4.71 -1.39 -7.93
CA LEU A 175 3.27 -1.55 -8.13
C LEU A 175 2.59 -0.23 -8.50
N LEU A 176 2.96 0.87 -7.83
CA LEU A 176 2.50 2.21 -8.19
C LEU A 176 2.87 2.57 -9.63
N SER A 177 4.12 2.36 -10.02
CA SER A 177 4.57 2.65 -11.39
C SER A 177 3.86 1.79 -12.43
N MET A 178 3.63 0.51 -12.15
CA MET A 178 2.99 -0.41 -13.09
C MET A 178 1.50 -0.14 -13.26
N LEU A 179 0.77 0.05 -12.16
CA LEU A 179 -0.68 0.24 -12.23
C LEU A 179 -1.07 1.62 -12.77
N THR A 180 -0.24 2.66 -12.59
CA THR A 180 -0.50 3.98 -13.18
C THR A 180 -0.34 4.04 -14.70
N MET A 181 0.26 3.02 -15.32
CA MET A 181 0.25 2.86 -16.78
C MET A 181 -1.09 2.35 -17.33
N VAL A 182 -1.98 1.86 -16.47
CA VAL A 182 -3.34 1.45 -16.86
C VAL A 182 -4.18 2.72 -17.03
N LYS A 183 -4.82 2.86 -18.19
CA LYS A 183 -5.68 4.02 -18.46
C LYS A 183 -6.77 4.12 -17.39
N GLY A 184 -6.92 5.31 -16.81
CA GLY A 184 -7.94 5.58 -15.80
C GLY A 184 -7.57 5.13 -14.38
N ILE A 185 -6.37 4.62 -14.16
CA ILE A 185 -5.85 4.32 -12.82
C ILE A 185 -4.77 5.35 -12.49
N GLY A 186 -5.06 6.24 -11.54
CA GLY A 186 -4.11 7.24 -11.03
C GLY A 186 -3.50 6.81 -9.69
N THR A 187 -2.52 7.59 -9.21
CA THR A 187 -1.83 7.36 -7.93
C THR A 187 -2.78 7.13 -6.76
N TRP A 188 -3.81 7.97 -6.64
CA TRP A 188 -4.83 7.82 -5.60
C TRP A 188 -5.53 6.45 -5.68
N SER A 189 -5.95 6.02 -6.88
CA SER A 189 -6.60 4.72 -7.07
C SER A 189 -5.67 3.56 -6.71
N VAL A 190 -4.37 3.67 -7.00
CA VAL A 190 -3.39 2.65 -6.62
C VAL A 190 -3.22 2.58 -5.10
N HIS A 191 -3.13 3.72 -4.40
CA HIS A 191 -3.08 3.71 -2.94
C HIS A 191 -4.33 3.09 -2.33
N MET A 192 -5.52 3.40 -2.86
CA MET A 192 -6.76 2.79 -2.39
C MET A 192 -6.75 1.27 -2.63
N PHE A 193 -6.28 0.83 -3.79
CA PHE A 193 -6.11 -0.58 -4.11
C PHE A 193 -5.12 -1.27 -3.16
N MET A 194 -3.97 -0.66 -2.87
CA MET A 194 -3.00 -1.23 -1.93
C MET A 194 -3.58 -1.36 -0.51
N ILE A 195 -4.30 -0.34 -0.03
CA ILE A 195 -4.89 -0.33 1.32
C ILE A 195 -6.04 -1.32 1.45
N PHE A 196 -6.99 -1.31 0.51
CA PHE A 196 -8.26 -2.02 0.67
C PHE A 196 -8.35 -3.35 -0.09
N SER A 197 -7.47 -3.59 -1.06
CA SER A 197 -7.46 -4.84 -1.84
C SER A 197 -6.20 -5.67 -1.62
N LEU A 198 -5.06 -5.05 -1.30
CA LEU A 198 -3.85 -5.80 -0.92
C LEU A 198 -3.57 -5.77 0.58
N HIS A 199 -4.31 -4.96 1.34
CA HIS A 199 -4.09 -4.76 2.76
C HIS A 199 -2.64 -4.42 3.10
N ARG A 200 -1.95 -3.67 2.24
CA ARG A 200 -0.60 -3.19 2.50
C ARG A 200 -0.63 -2.32 3.77
N PRO A 201 0.21 -2.62 4.78
CA PRO A 201 0.13 -1.94 6.07
C PRO A 201 0.69 -0.51 6.03
N ASP A 202 1.62 -0.22 5.12
CA ASP A 202 2.44 0.99 5.17
C ASP A 202 2.23 1.97 3.99
N VAL A 203 0.98 2.16 3.58
CA VAL A 203 0.61 3.12 2.53
C VAL A 203 0.06 4.40 3.14
N LEU A 204 0.66 5.54 2.78
CA LEU A 204 0.17 6.88 3.10
C LEU A 204 -0.38 7.57 1.85
N PRO A 205 -1.71 7.73 1.71
CA PRO A 205 -2.30 8.34 0.53
C PRO A 205 -2.19 9.88 0.61
N VAL A 206 -1.00 10.42 0.40
CA VAL A 206 -0.70 11.87 0.54
C VAL A 206 -1.49 12.80 -0.39
N GLY A 207 -2.11 12.27 -1.44
CA GLY A 207 -3.01 13.01 -2.33
C GLY A 207 -4.49 12.98 -1.91
N ASP A 208 -4.87 12.09 -0.97
CA ASP A 208 -6.26 11.95 -0.53
C ASP A 208 -6.69 13.14 0.33
N LEU A 209 -7.72 13.86 -0.10
CA LEU A 209 -8.20 15.05 0.59
C LEU A 209 -8.75 14.73 1.98
N GLY A 210 -9.42 13.58 2.15
CA GLY A 210 -9.95 13.14 3.43
C GLY A 210 -8.84 12.87 4.43
N VAL A 211 -7.79 12.15 4.04
CA VAL A 211 -6.65 11.88 4.90
C VAL A 211 -5.89 13.16 5.23
N ARG A 212 -5.64 14.05 4.25
CA ARG A 212 -4.99 15.34 4.51
C ARG A 212 -5.78 16.22 5.47
N LYS A 213 -7.11 16.28 5.32
CA LYS A 213 -8.00 17.00 6.26
C LYS A 213 -7.98 16.36 7.65
N GLY A 214 -7.96 15.03 7.74
CA GLY A 214 -7.83 14.34 9.01
C GLY A 214 -6.51 14.68 9.72
N VAL A 215 -5.39 14.68 8.99
CA VAL A 215 -4.07 15.08 9.53
C VAL A 215 -4.07 16.54 9.96
N GLN A 216 -4.69 17.42 9.17
CA GLN A 216 -4.87 18.83 9.54
C GLN A 216 -5.60 18.97 10.88
N ILE A 217 -6.72 18.26 11.05
CA ILE A 217 -7.51 18.27 12.28
C ILE A 217 -6.74 17.65 13.45
N LEU A 218 -6.08 16.52 13.22
CA LEU A 218 -5.34 15.77 14.25
C LEU A 218 -4.26 16.63 14.90
N TYR A 219 -3.45 17.31 14.08
CA TYR A 219 -2.32 18.12 14.53
C TYR A 219 -2.67 19.60 14.71
N GLY A 220 -3.93 20.00 14.51
CA GLY A 220 -4.38 21.39 14.66
C GLY A 220 -3.69 22.38 13.72
N LEU A 221 -3.49 21.99 12.45
CA LEU A 221 -2.78 22.82 11.47
C LEU A 221 -3.71 23.87 10.85
N ASP A 222 -3.22 25.10 10.72
CA ASP A 222 -3.98 26.21 10.12
C ASP A 222 -4.34 25.95 8.64
N TYR A 223 -3.46 25.23 7.94
CA TYR A 223 -3.59 24.94 6.51
C TYR A 223 -3.53 23.45 6.23
N LEU A 224 -4.15 23.04 5.12
CA LEU A 224 -4.10 21.67 4.63
C LEU A 224 -2.64 21.27 4.34
N PRO A 225 -2.08 20.24 5.00
CA PRO A 225 -0.68 19.87 4.85
C PRO A 225 -0.37 19.46 3.40
N ARG A 226 0.76 19.91 2.87
CA ARG A 226 1.29 19.49 1.56
C ARG A 226 1.76 18.02 1.61
N PRO A 227 1.87 17.31 0.47
CA PRO A 227 2.35 15.92 0.46
C PRO A 227 3.69 15.69 1.18
N SER A 228 4.64 16.60 1.06
CA SER A 228 5.92 16.50 1.79
C SER A 228 5.78 16.63 3.30
N GLN A 229 4.86 17.47 3.77
CA GLN A 229 4.56 17.62 5.20
C GLN A 229 3.83 16.39 5.74
N MET A 230 2.95 15.78 4.92
CA MET A 230 2.28 14.53 5.28
C MET A 230 3.28 13.42 5.61
N GLU A 231 4.31 13.23 4.78
CA GLU A 231 5.36 12.23 5.03
C GLU A 231 6.08 12.48 6.36
N GLN A 232 6.42 13.74 6.66
CA GLN A 232 7.10 14.09 7.92
C GLN A 232 6.21 13.90 9.16
N LEU A 233 4.95 14.35 9.09
CA LEU A 233 4.00 14.28 10.20
C LEU A 233 3.64 12.82 10.53
N CYS A 234 3.45 12.00 9.50
CA CYS A 234 2.98 10.62 9.62
C CYS A 234 4.12 9.59 9.72
N GLU A 235 5.38 10.02 9.77
CA GLU A 235 6.54 9.11 9.81
C GLU A 235 6.49 8.18 11.03
N ARG A 236 6.03 8.70 12.16
CA ARG A 236 5.84 7.92 13.41
C ARG A 236 4.78 6.82 13.31
N TRP A 237 3.95 6.83 12.28
CA TRP A 237 2.95 5.78 12.06
C TRP A 237 3.54 4.55 11.37
N ARG A 238 4.76 4.64 10.84
CA ARG A 238 5.42 3.49 10.21
C ARG A 238 5.65 2.37 11.22
N PRO A 239 5.35 1.11 10.84
CA PRO A 239 5.11 0.67 9.47
C PRO A 239 3.61 0.43 9.16
N TYR A 240 2.71 1.17 9.82
CA TYR A 240 1.25 0.98 9.76
C TYR A 240 0.50 2.24 9.31
N ARG A 241 1.07 3.01 8.38
CA ARG A 241 0.49 4.26 7.87
C ARG A 241 -0.91 4.08 7.28
N SER A 242 -1.25 2.90 6.76
CA SER A 242 -2.60 2.61 6.26
C SER A 242 -3.67 2.58 7.35
N VAL A 243 -3.32 2.11 8.55
CA VAL A 243 -4.23 2.16 9.70
C VAL A 243 -4.36 3.59 10.22
N GLY A 244 -3.26 4.37 10.24
CA GLY A 244 -3.33 5.81 10.55
C GLY A 244 -4.24 6.57 9.59
N ALA A 245 -4.06 6.37 8.28
CA ALA A 245 -4.91 6.93 7.24
C ALA A 245 -6.40 6.53 7.42
N TRP A 246 -6.66 5.28 7.83
CA TRP A 246 -8.02 4.82 8.10
C TRP A 246 -8.72 5.65 9.19
N TYR A 247 -8.01 5.94 10.29
CA TYR A 247 -8.54 6.80 11.36
C TYR A 247 -8.71 8.25 10.93
N MET A 248 -7.92 8.75 9.97
CA MET A 248 -8.10 10.10 9.43
C MET A 248 -9.44 10.25 8.70
N TRP A 249 -9.88 9.24 7.95
CA TRP A 249 -11.22 9.26 7.37
C TRP A 249 -12.32 9.27 8.45
N ARG A 250 -12.19 8.45 9.50
CA ARG A 250 -13.15 8.44 10.62
C ARG A 250 -13.20 9.77 11.37
N LEU A 251 -12.05 10.40 11.56
CA LEU A 251 -11.93 11.70 12.19
C LEU A 251 -12.66 12.79 11.40
N VAL A 252 -12.53 12.80 10.07
CA VAL A 252 -13.25 13.75 9.21
C VAL A 252 -14.76 13.51 9.23
N GLU A 253 -15.20 12.25 9.16
CA GLU A 253 -16.62 11.90 9.20
C GLU A 253 -17.29 12.34 10.51
N SER A 254 -16.64 12.14 11.66
CA SER A 254 -17.19 12.52 12.96
C SER A 254 -17.34 14.03 13.18
N LYS A 255 -16.60 14.85 12.44
CA LYS A 255 -16.72 16.31 12.45
C LYS A 255 -17.77 16.84 11.47
N GLY A 256 -18.26 16.01 10.54
CA GLY A 256 -19.11 16.42 9.41
C GLY A 256 -20.63 16.27 9.57
N SER A 257 -21.15 15.31 10.37
CA SER A 257 -22.58 15.05 10.70
C SER A 257 -22.73 13.67 11.38
N PRO A 258 -23.82 13.35 12.13
CA PRO A 258 -23.92 12.10 12.91
C PRO A 258 -23.95 10.85 12.01
N PRO A 259 -23.51 9.68 12.54
CA PRO A 259 -23.16 8.53 11.70
C PRO A 259 -24.41 7.83 11.15
N PRO A 260 -24.42 7.39 9.88
CA PRO A 260 -25.32 6.34 9.45
C PRO A 260 -24.65 4.98 9.67
N LEU A 261 -25.06 4.26 10.73
CA LEU A 261 -24.91 2.80 10.97
C LEU A 261 -23.48 2.21 10.87
N PRO A 262 -23.22 0.99 11.36
CA PRO A 262 -21.90 0.38 11.26
C PRO A 262 -21.60 0.05 9.81
N SER A 263 -20.94 0.96 9.09
CA SER A 263 -20.42 0.67 7.76
C SER A 263 -19.15 -0.16 7.90
N SER A 264 -19.31 -1.47 7.72
CA SER A 264 -18.24 -2.47 7.69
C SER A 264 -17.39 -2.40 6.41
N GLY A 265 -17.29 -1.22 5.77
CA GLY A 265 -16.58 -0.99 4.53
C GLY A 265 -15.76 0.30 4.52
N PRO A 266 -14.93 0.50 3.48
CA PRO A 266 -14.24 1.78 3.32
C PRO A 266 -15.28 2.92 3.36
N PRO A 267 -14.94 4.07 3.96
CA PRO A 267 -15.71 5.31 3.85
C PRO A 267 -16.28 5.49 2.44
N LEU A 268 -17.40 6.21 2.30
CA LEU A 268 -17.69 6.83 1.00
C LEU A 268 -16.52 7.77 0.69
N LEU A 269 -15.52 7.23 -0.02
CA LEU A 269 -14.34 7.94 -0.45
C LEU A 269 -14.85 9.19 -1.16
N LEU A 270 -14.50 10.37 -0.64
CA LEU A 270 -14.75 11.64 -1.31
C LEU A 270 -14.07 11.52 -2.68
N GLN A 271 -14.85 11.14 -3.68
CA GLN A 271 -14.33 10.94 -5.03
C GLN A 271 -13.86 12.31 -5.50
N HIS A 272 -12.55 12.41 -5.80
CA HIS A 272 -11.95 13.63 -6.32
C HIS A 272 -12.74 14.10 -7.56
N HIS A 273 -13.37 15.26 -7.44
CA HIS A 273 -13.81 16.03 -8.59
C HIS A 273 -12.55 16.66 -9.20
N PRO A 274 -12.20 16.39 -10.48
CA PRO A 274 -11.02 16.96 -11.13
C PRO A 274 -10.95 18.50 -11.08
N GLN A 275 -12.11 19.16 -10.88
CA GLN A 275 -12.22 20.61 -10.81
C GLN A 275 -11.61 21.22 -9.52
N GLU A 276 -11.60 20.49 -8.40
CA GLU A 276 -11.06 21.00 -7.14
C GLU A 276 -9.52 21.06 -7.15
N GLU A 277 -8.85 20.22 -7.94
CA GLU A 277 -7.40 20.28 -8.13
C GLU A 277 -6.98 21.48 -9.00
N GLU A 278 -7.76 21.84 -10.02
CA GLU A 278 -7.52 23.05 -10.83
C GLU A 278 -7.71 24.32 -9.99
N GLU A 279 -8.76 24.39 -9.15
CA GLU A 279 -8.97 25.53 -8.26
C GLU A 279 -7.90 25.65 -7.16
N LEU A 280 -7.46 24.52 -6.58
CA LEU A 280 -6.39 24.53 -5.58
C LEU A 280 -5.01 24.83 -6.20
N GLN A 281 -4.75 24.37 -7.42
CA GLN A 281 -3.54 24.74 -8.17
C GLN A 281 -3.56 26.21 -8.58
N GLN A 282 -4.71 26.75 -9.03
CA GLN A 282 -4.87 28.16 -9.33
C GLN A 282 -4.74 29.04 -8.08
N GLN A 283 -5.32 28.64 -6.94
CA GLN A 283 -5.13 29.36 -5.67
C GLN A 283 -3.67 29.32 -5.21
N SER A 284 -2.96 28.20 -5.37
CA SER A 284 -1.53 28.14 -5.05
C SER A 284 -0.69 29.04 -5.95
N HIS A 285 -1.00 29.11 -7.25
CA HIS A 285 -0.34 30.01 -8.20
C HIS A 285 -0.66 31.50 -7.95
N LEU A 286 -1.86 31.82 -7.49
CA LEU A 286 -2.27 33.19 -7.14
C LEU A 286 -1.57 33.70 -5.86
N LEU A 287 -1.28 32.82 -4.91
CA LEU A 287 -0.53 33.16 -3.69
C LEU A 287 0.98 33.32 -3.97
N ASP A 288 1.53 32.56 -4.92
CA ASP A 288 2.92 32.74 -5.37
C ASP A 288 3.09 34.02 -6.22
N ALA A 289 2.08 34.39 -7.03
CA ALA A 289 2.13 35.61 -7.84
C ALA A 289 2.00 36.91 -7.00
N THR A 290 1.33 36.87 -5.86
CA THR A 290 1.15 38.03 -4.97
C THR A 290 2.34 38.29 -4.04
N SER A 291 3.33 37.39 -3.99
CA SER A 291 4.55 37.57 -3.19
C SER A 291 5.72 38.24 -3.94
N ILE A 292 5.56 38.61 -5.22
CA ILE A 292 6.67 39.14 -6.06
C ILE A 292 6.53 40.64 -6.40
N GLU A 293 5.41 41.30 -6.13
CA GLU A 293 5.30 42.77 -6.29
C GLU A 293 5.25 43.49 -4.94
N GLY A 294 6.41 43.87 -4.41
CA GLY A 294 6.42 44.71 -3.21
C GLY A 294 7.76 44.93 -2.52
N ILE A 295 8.79 45.40 -3.23
CA ILE A 295 9.94 46.06 -2.57
C ILE A 295 10.24 47.37 -3.30
N PRO A 296 9.96 48.55 -2.70
CA PRO A 296 10.36 49.83 -3.26
C PRO A 296 11.86 50.09 -2.98
N ASN A 297 12.58 50.50 -4.03
CA ASN A 297 13.94 51.01 -3.95
C ASN A 297 14.04 52.23 -3.01
N LEU A 298 14.87 52.13 -1.97
CA LEU A 298 15.33 53.27 -1.18
C LEU A 298 16.82 53.55 -1.47
N ARG A 299 17.01 54.75 -2.03
CA ARG A 299 18.23 55.47 -2.45
C ARG A 299 19.51 55.25 -1.62
N ARG A 300 20.65 55.24 -2.33
CA ARG A 300 21.66 56.32 -2.27
C ARG A 300 22.29 56.52 -3.64
#